data_AF-A0A957NF48-F1
#
_entry.id   AF-A0A957NF48-F1
#
_cell.length_a   1.000
_cell.length_b   1.000
_cell.length_c   1.000
_cell.angle_alpha   90.00
_cell.angle_beta   90.00
_cell.angle_gamma   90.00
#
_symmetry.space_group_name_H-M   'P 1'
#
loop_
_entity.id
_entity.type
_entity.pdbx_description
1 polymer ?
#
loop_
_entity_poly.entity_id
_entity_poly.type
_entity_poly.pdbx_seq_one_letter_code
_entity_poly.pdbx_strand_id
1 'polypeptide(L)'
;MKTTELANDLLAMSAKMAAYLEGDELYKTVTVQGDGGDRLIKMTLGGMLERIRALRAHAPHNPAIVTAEKALQEARSTQPDAYYARLAREAKSYAGSWNWFLQECWDNTDRCEDDYATEVPIRLRIAHLLEAGGTRPEMREVRQQVEALDRRLREIWQPTDHPVIRDGEQYDRSQYWWLYGEPKPRAE
;
A
#
# COMPACT_ATOMS: atom_id res chain seq x y z
N MET A 1 15.75 -2.55 -2.02
CA MET A 1 15.85 -3.34 -0.78
C MET A 1 16.36 -4.73 -1.13
N LYS A 2 17.24 -5.33 -0.34
CA LYS A 2 17.76 -6.67 -0.67
C LYS A 2 16.70 -7.73 -0.40
N THR A 3 16.67 -8.80 -1.21
CA THR A 3 15.74 -9.94 -1.06
C THR A 3 15.74 -10.53 0.36
N THR A 4 16.92 -10.60 1.00
CA THR A 4 17.06 -11.07 2.39
C THR A 4 16.36 -10.16 3.39
N GLU A 5 16.46 -8.84 3.24
CA GLU A 5 15.79 -7.88 4.13
C GLU A 5 14.27 -7.97 3.99
N LEU A 6 13.76 -8.08 2.75
CA LEU A 6 12.35 -8.32 2.46
C LEU A 6 11.83 -9.58 3.16
N ALA A 7 12.57 -10.68 3.07
CA ALA A 7 12.21 -11.95 3.70
C ALA A 7 12.21 -11.84 5.24
N ASN A 8 13.24 -11.24 5.84
CA ASN A 8 13.33 -11.08 7.30
C ASN A 8 12.21 -10.17 7.84
N ASP A 9 11.90 -9.07 7.14
CA ASP A 9 10.78 -8.20 7.48
C ASP A 9 9.46 -9.00 7.48
N LEU A 10 9.20 -9.78 6.42
CA LEU A 10 7.97 -10.58 6.32
C LEU A 10 7.84 -11.61 7.43
N LEU A 11 8.92 -12.31 7.77
CA LEU A 11 8.92 -13.29 8.85
C LEU A 11 8.61 -12.62 10.20
N ALA A 12 9.23 -11.47 10.47
CA ALA A 12 8.99 -10.71 11.69
C ALA A 12 7.55 -10.17 11.77
N MET A 13 7.01 -9.63 10.67
CA MET A 13 5.62 -9.18 10.58
C MET A 13 4.64 -10.34 10.78
N SER A 14 4.90 -11.49 10.16
CA SER A 14 4.08 -12.70 10.29
C SER A 14 4.00 -13.16 11.74
N ALA A 15 5.13 -13.20 12.44
CA ALA A 15 5.20 -13.59 13.85
C ALA A 15 4.46 -12.62 14.80
N LYS A 16 4.22 -11.38 14.38
CA LYS A 16 3.51 -10.35 15.17
C LYS A 16 2.08 -10.09 14.72
N MET A 17 1.58 -10.83 13.73
CA MET A 17 0.26 -10.62 13.12
C MET A 17 -0.88 -10.66 14.15
N ALA A 18 -0.98 -11.72 14.96
CA ALA A 18 -2.06 -11.85 15.94
C ALA A 18 -2.06 -10.68 16.94
N ALA A 19 -0.90 -10.39 17.54
CA ALA A 19 -0.73 -9.28 18.48
C ALA A 19 -0.87 -7.89 17.85
N TYR A 20 -0.82 -7.78 16.52
CA TYR A 20 -1.10 -6.55 15.79
C TYR A 20 -2.61 -6.33 15.61
N LEU A 21 -3.34 -7.40 15.29
CA LEU A 21 -4.79 -7.34 15.12
C LEU A 21 -5.52 -7.06 16.44
N GLU A 22 -5.03 -7.63 17.54
CA GLU A 22 -5.56 -7.43 18.91
C GLU A 22 -5.33 -6.01 19.46
N GLY A 23 -4.29 -5.30 19.00
CA GLY A 23 -3.92 -3.99 19.55
C GLY A 23 -4.59 -2.82 18.84
N ASP A 24 -4.92 -1.73 19.55
CA ASP A 24 -5.66 -0.61 18.93
C ASP A 24 -4.82 0.29 18.01
N GLU A 25 -3.49 0.21 18.11
CA GLU A 25 -2.54 1.01 17.35
C GLU A 25 -2.56 0.66 15.85
N LEU A 26 -2.75 1.66 15.00
CA LEU A 26 -2.71 1.46 13.55
C LEU A 26 -1.29 1.14 13.05
N TYR A 27 -0.27 1.68 13.73
CA TYR A 27 1.13 1.50 13.38
C TYR A 27 1.88 0.99 14.60
N LYS A 28 2.23 -0.29 14.59
CA LYS A 28 3.08 -0.90 15.61
C LYS A 28 4.49 -1.06 15.07
N THR A 29 5.50 -0.85 15.88
CA THR A 29 6.89 -1.08 15.44
C THR A 29 7.31 -2.51 15.75
N VAL A 30 7.98 -3.17 14.80
CA VAL A 30 8.56 -4.50 14.96
C VAL A 30 10.06 -4.41 14.77
N THR A 31 10.81 -5.01 15.69
CA THR A 31 12.25 -5.15 15.58
C THR A 31 12.59 -6.34 14.69
N VAL A 32 13.45 -6.12 13.70
CA VAL A 32 13.93 -7.12 12.74
C VAL A 32 15.44 -7.19 12.86
N GLN A 33 15.96 -8.38 13.09
CA GLN A 33 17.40 -8.62 13.04
C GLN A 33 17.87 -8.59 11.57
N GLY A 34 18.89 -7.78 11.29
CA GLY A 34 19.53 -7.71 9.99
C GLY A 34 21.06 -7.77 10.10
N ASP A 35 21.71 -7.96 8.96
CA ASP A 35 23.17 -8.11 8.87
C ASP A 35 23.94 -6.88 9.38
N GLY A 36 23.29 -5.72 9.44
CA GLY A 36 23.82 -4.45 9.97
C GLY A 36 23.31 -4.07 11.36
N GLY A 37 22.66 -4.98 12.08
CA GLY A 37 22.04 -4.75 13.38
C GLY A 37 20.50 -4.72 13.35
N ASP A 38 19.92 -4.45 14.51
CA ASP A 38 18.46 -4.39 14.69
C ASP A 38 17.87 -3.19 13.94
N ARG A 39 16.85 -3.46 13.13
CA ARG A 39 16.07 -2.44 12.42
C ARG A 39 14.65 -2.40 12.95
N LEU A 40 14.08 -1.19 12.99
CA LEU A 40 12.69 -0.98 13.36
C LEU A 40 11.86 -0.79 12.08
N ILE A 41 10.86 -1.65 11.88
CA ILE A 41 9.91 -1.54 10.76
C ILE A 41 8.50 -1.28 11.28
N LYS A 42 7.69 -0.57 10.50
CA LYS A 42 6.26 -0.40 10.78
C LYS A 42 5.49 -1.67 10.38
N MET A 43 4.75 -2.24 11.33
CA MET A 43 3.77 -3.30 11.12
C MET A 43 2.47 -2.69 10.61
N THR A 44 2.07 -3.12 9.41
CA THR A 44 0.82 -2.80 8.74
C THR A 44 0.46 -3.96 7.82
N LEU A 45 -0.82 -4.19 7.56
CA LEU A 45 -1.27 -5.13 6.53
C LEU A 45 -0.80 -4.67 5.15
N GLY A 46 -0.90 -3.36 4.86
CA GLY A 46 -0.45 -2.78 3.60
C GLY A 46 1.04 -3.03 3.34
N GLY A 47 1.90 -2.74 4.34
CA GLY A 47 3.34 -2.97 4.23
C GLY A 47 3.74 -4.43 4.12
N MET A 48 2.91 -5.36 4.61
CA MET A 48 3.13 -6.79 4.45
C MET A 48 2.77 -7.24 3.03
N LEU A 49 1.63 -6.78 2.50
CA LEU A 49 1.19 -7.06 1.13
C LEU A 49 2.19 -6.54 0.10
N GLU A 50 2.74 -5.33 0.30
CA GLU A 50 3.79 -4.76 -0.56
C GLU A 50 5.05 -5.63 -0.57
N ARG A 51 5.51 -6.08 0.60
CA ARG A 51 6.71 -6.91 0.71
C ARG A 51 6.49 -8.29 0.09
N ILE A 52 5.31 -8.89 0.23
CA ILE A 52 4.96 -10.14 -0.46
C ILE A 52 5.10 -9.95 -1.98
N ARG A 53 4.54 -8.87 -2.54
CA ARG A 53 4.61 -8.60 -3.98
C ARG A 53 6.04 -8.34 -4.45
N ALA A 54 6.76 -7.46 -3.77
CA ALA A 54 8.16 -7.16 -4.10
C ALA A 54 9.03 -8.42 -4.02
N LEU A 55 8.85 -9.25 -2.98
CA LEU A 55 9.59 -10.50 -2.86
C LEU A 55 9.19 -11.50 -3.95
N ARG A 56 7.92 -11.57 -4.33
CA ARG A 56 7.45 -12.44 -5.42
C ARG A 56 8.04 -12.05 -6.77
N ALA A 57 8.21 -10.75 -7.03
CA ALA A 57 8.80 -10.25 -8.27
C ALA A 57 10.28 -10.65 -8.43
N HIS A 58 11.05 -10.71 -7.34
CA HIS A 58 12.50 -10.98 -7.40
C HIS A 58 12.93 -12.37 -6.92
N ALA A 59 12.10 -13.04 -6.10
CA ALA A 59 12.37 -14.36 -5.52
C ALA A 59 11.05 -15.11 -5.26
N PRO A 60 10.32 -15.53 -6.31
CA PRO A 60 8.96 -16.08 -6.21
C PRO A 60 8.85 -17.35 -5.34
N HIS A 61 9.95 -18.09 -5.18
CA HIS A 61 10.00 -19.31 -4.37
C HIS A 61 10.54 -19.07 -2.95
N ASN A 62 10.67 -17.82 -2.51
CA ASN A 62 11.16 -17.54 -1.17
C ASN A 62 10.15 -18.03 -0.11
N PRO A 63 10.57 -18.87 0.86
CA PRO A 63 9.65 -19.45 1.86
C PRO A 63 8.98 -18.40 2.76
N ALA A 64 9.56 -17.21 2.91
CA ALA A 64 8.93 -16.12 3.66
C ALA A 64 7.59 -15.67 3.05
N ILE A 65 7.41 -15.81 1.73
CA ILE A 65 6.13 -15.55 1.06
C ILE A 65 5.05 -16.49 1.60
N VAL A 66 5.33 -17.79 1.62
CA VAL A 66 4.38 -18.82 2.07
C VAL A 66 4.01 -18.61 3.54
N THR A 67 5.00 -18.31 4.39
CA THR A 67 4.77 -18.01 5.81
C THR A 67 3.87 -16.79 5.98
N ALA A 68 4.13 -15.72 5.23
CA ALA A 68 3.36 -14.48 5.28
C ALA A 68 1.91 -14.68 4.81
N GLU A 69 1.71 -15.42 3.71
CA GLU A 69 0.38 -15.73 3.20
C GLU A 69 -0.41 -16.62 4.17
N LYS A 70 0.25 -17.58 4.81
CA LYS A 70 -0.37 -18.40 5.86
C LYS A 70 -0.83 -17.54 7.04
N ALA A 71 -0.01 -16.61 7.52
CA ALA A 71 -0.38 -15.71 8.61
C ALA A 71 -1.57 -14.81 8.23
N LEU A 72 -1.60 -14.28 7.00
CA LEU A 72 -2.74 -13.51 6.49
C LEU A 72 -4.01 -14.36 6.33
N GLN A 73 -3.87 -15.61 5.91
CA GLN A 73 -4.99 -16.54 5.81
C GLN A 73 -5.56 -16.89 7.19
N GLU A 74 -4.69 -17.18 8.15
CA GLU A 74 -5.06 -17.49 9.52
C GLU A 74 -5.75 -16.32 10.21
N ALA A 75 -5.22 -15.09 10.04
CA ALA A 75 -5.86 -13.87 10.50
C ALA A 75 -7.29 -13.72 9.92
N ARG A 76 -7.45 -13.93 8.61
CA ARG A 76 -8.76 -13.86 7.94
C ARG A 76 -9.74 -14.92 8.43
N SER A 77 -9.27 -16.11 8.76
CA SER A 77 -10.14 -17.21 9.19
C SER A 77 -10.50 -17.16 10.67
N THR A 78 -9.58 -16.71 11.52
CA THR A 78 -9.73 -16.75 12.99
C THR A 78 -10.27 -15.45 13.57
N GLN A 79 -9.93 -14.30 12.97
CA GLN A 79 -10.30 -12.98 13.44
C GLN A 79 -10.77 -12.09 12.27
N PRO A 80 -11.79 -12.52 11.49
CA PRO A 80 -12.22 -11.82 10.27
C PRO A 80 -12.58 -10.35 10.53
N ASP A 81 -13.38 -10.07 11.57
CA ASP A 81 -13.85 -8.72 11.86
C ASP A 81 -12.68 -7.78 12.19
N ALA A 82 -11.75 -8.23 13.05
CA ALA A 82 -10.55 -7.46 13.39
C ALA A 82 -9.65 -7.24 12.18
N TYR A 83 -9.49 -8.26 11.33
CA TYR A 83 -8.70 -8.17 10.11
C TYR A 83 -9.28 -7.15 9.11
N TYR A 84 -10.57 -7.23 8.79
CA TYR A 84 -11.19 -6.32 7.82
C TYR A 84 -11.37 -4.92 8.38
N ALA A 85 -11.67 -4.76 9.67
CA ALA A 85 -11.67 -3.46 10.32
C ALA A 85 -10.27 -2.81 10.26
N ARG A 86 -9.19 -3.60 10.45
CA ARG A 86 -7.81 -3.11 10.31
C ARG A 86 -7.50 -2.67 8.89
N LEU A 87 -7.81 -3.49 7.89
CA LEU A 87 -7.65 -3.14 6.47
C LEU A 87 -8.35 -1.82 6.13
N ALA A 88 -9.60 -1.66 6.56
CA ALA A 88 -10.39 -0.47 6.30
C ALA A 88 -9.78 0.77 6.98
N ARG A 89 -9.35 0.65 8.24
CA ARG A 89 -8.69 1.74 8.98
C ARG A 89 -7.38 2.16 8.33
N GLU A 90 -6.54 1.21 7.94
CA GLU A 90 -5.28 1.50 7.24
C GLU A 90 -5.56 2.20 5.90
N ALA A 91 -6.48 1.65 5.09
CA ALA A 91 -6.83 2.20 3.80
C ALA A 91 -7.39 3.62 3.92
N LYS A 92 -8.24 3.88 4.93
CA LYS A 92 -8.79 5.21 5.22
C LYS A 92 -7.70 6.20 5.63
N SER A 93 -6.75 5.77 6.45
CA SER A 93 -5.60 6.61 6.84
C SER A 93 -4.76 6.99 5.63
N TYR A 94 -4.42 6.03 4.77
CA TYR A 94 -3.68 6.31 3.54
C TYR A 94 -4.47 7.15 2.54
N ALA A 95 -5.78 6.92 2.42
CA ALA A 95 -6.65 7.75 1.58
C ALA A 95 -6.74 9.20 2.10
N GLY A 96 -6.64 9.41 3.41
CA GLY A 96 -6.49 10.74 4.01
C GLY A 96 -5.21 11.45 3.57
N SER A 97 -4.06 10.76 3.66
CA SER A 97 -2.78 11.30 3.16
C SER A 97 -2.82 11.59 1.66
N TRP A 98 -3.37 10.68 0.88
CA TRP A 98 -3.52 10.87 -0.57
C TRP A 98 -4.44 12.04 -0.91
N ASN A 99 -5.56 12.20 -0.19
CA ASN A 99 -6.43 13.34 -0.35
C ASN A 99 -5.74 14.67 -0.03
N TRP A 100 -4.89 14.69 1.01
CA TRP A 100 -4.15 15.89 1.38
C TRP A 100 -3.17 16.29 0.27
N PHE A 101 -2.40 15.34 -0.26
CA PHE A 101 -1.55 15.57 -1.44
C PHE A 101 -2.36 16.08 -2.64
N LEU A 102 -3.47 15.41 -2.97
CA LEU A 102 -4.37 15.88 -4.03
C LEU A 102 -5.07 17.20 -3.69
N GLN A 103 -5.08 17.69 -2.45
CA GLN A 103 -5.55 19.05 -2.17
C GLN A 103 -4.46 20.05 -2.52
N GLU A 104 -3.24 19.81 -2.07
CA GLU A 104 -2.08 20.65 -2.38
C GLU A 104 -1.86 20.79 -3.88
N CYS A 105 -2.04 19.70 -4.64
CA CYS A 105 -1.96 19.72 -6.09
C CYS A 105 -2.92 20.70 -6.79
N TRP A 106 -4.11 20.90 -6.24
CA TRP A 106 -5.08 21.86 -6.81
C TRP A 106 -4.80 23.28 -6.37
N ASP A 107 -4.29 23.44 -5.14
CA ASP A 107 -4.00 24.75 -4.56
C ASP A 107 -2.67 25.32 -5.10
N ASN A 108 -1.72 24.45 -5.49
CA ASN A 108 -0.42 24.82 -6.04
C ASN A 108 0.07 23.75 -7.05
N THR A 109 -0.08 24.05 -8.34
CA THR A 109 0.19 23.10 -9.42
C THR A 109 1.67 22.77 -9.63
N ASP A 110 2.60 23.68 -9.29
CA ASP A 110 4.02 23.52 -9.61
C ASP A 110 4.70 22.42 -8.78
N ARG A 111 4.22 22.18 -7.56
CA ARG A 111 4.74 21.10 -6.69
C ARG A 111 4.15 19.73 -6.98
N CYS A 112 3.00 19.71 -7.64
CA CYS A 112 2.24 18.49 -7.82
C CYS A 112 2.99 17.47 -8.68
N GLU A 113 3.61 17.92 -9.77
CA GLU A 113 4.38 17.06 -10.69
C GLU A 113 5.61 16.48 -9.99
N ASP A 114 6.39 17.34 -9.30
CA ASP A 114 7.62 16.96 -8.59
C ASP A 114 7.37 15.91 -7.48
N ASP A 115 6.29 16.07 -6.72
CA ASP A 115 6.00 15.21 -5.57
C ASP A 115 5.17 13.96 -5.94
N TYR A 116 4.56 13.92 -7.12
CA TYR A 116 3.64 12.83 -7.51
C TYR A 116 4.30 11.44 -7.42
N ALA A 117 5.49 11.27 -7.98
CA ALA A 117 6.18 9.97 -7.95
C ALA A 117 6.50 9.50 -6.52
N THR A 118 6.70 10.43 -5.58
CA THR A 118 6.95 10.15 -4.16
C THR A 118 5.68 9.74 -3.42
N GLU A 119 4.53 10.28 -3.83
CA GLU A 119 3.22 10.06 -3.19
C GLU A 119 2.46 8.86 -3.76
N VAL A 120 2.69 8.50 -5.03
CA VAL A 120 2.09 7.34 -5.71
C VAL A 120 2.21 6.01 -4.95
N PRO A 121 3.31 5.68 -4.24
CA PRO A 121 3.37 4.52 -3.35
C PRO A 121 2.24 4.45 -2.30
N ILE A 122 1.72 5.59 -1.82
CA ILE A 122 0.56 5.60 -0.91
C ILE A 122 -0.69 5.11 -1.65
N ARG A 123 -0.93 5.58 -2.88
CA ARG A 123 -2.06 5.13 -3.72
C ARG A 123 -1.95 3.66 -4.09
N LEU A 124 -0.73 3.14 -4.28
CA LEU A 124 -0.46 1.72 -4.49
C LEU A 124 -0.82 0.88 -3.26
N ARG A 125 -0.40 1.34 -2.07
CA ARG A 125 -0.76 0.68 -0.81
C ARG A 125 -2.27 0.60 -0.61
N ILE A 126 -2.99 1.69 -0.90
CA ILE A 126 -4.46 1.71 -0.88
C ILE A 126 -5.02 0.64 -1.81
N ALA A 127 -4.52 0.52 -3.05
CA ALA A 127 -4.98 -0.48 -4.00
C ALA A 127 -4.82 -1.90 -3.44
N HIS A 128 -3.68 -2.23 -2.86
CA HIS A 128 -3.44 -3.55 -2.26
C HIS A 128 -4.38 -3.85 -1.08
N LEU A 129 -4.66 -2.85 -0.25
CA LEU A 129 -5.61 -2.99 0.85
C LEU A 129 -7.05 -3.20 0.35
N LEU A 130 -7.45 -2.46 -0.68
CA LEU A 130 -8.78 -2.61 -1.32
C LEU A 130 -8.94 -3.97 -2.01
N GLU A 131 -7.88 -4.50 -2.62
CA GLU A 131 -7.88 -5.84 -3.23
C GLU A 131 -7.96 -6.92 -2.15
N ALA A 132 -7.17 -6.83 -1.09
CA ALA A 132 -7.20 -7.78 0.03
C ALA A 132 -8.55 -7.77 0.77
N GLY A 133 -9.18 -6.59 0.88
CA GLY A 133 -10.51 -6.43 1.47
C GLY A 133 -11.66 -6.87 0.56
N GLY A 134 -11.45 -6.94 -0.76
CA GLY A 134 -12.47 -7.36 -1.71
C GLY A 134 -13.77 -6.53 -1.61
N THR A 135 -14.92 -7.21 -1.66
CA THR A 135 -16.26 -6.59 -1.60
C THR A 135 -16.83 -6.47 -0.18
N ARG A 136 -15.98 -6.59 0.84
CA ARG A 136 -16.40 -6.55 2.25
C ARG A 136 -17.06 -5.21 2.62
N PRO A 137 -18.13 -5.22 3.42
CA PRO A 137 -18.84 -3.99 3.81
C PRO A 137 -17.95 -2.92 4.46
N GLU A 138 -16.96 -3.34 5.26
CA GLU A 138 -15.98 -2.49 5.96
C GLU A 138 -15.18 -1.64 4.97
N MET A 139 -15.00 -2.12 3.74
CA MET A 139 -14.23 -1.42 2.71
C MET A 139 -15.06 -0.41 1.92
N ARG A 140 -16.39 -0.37 2.10
CA ARG A 140 -17.30 0.42 1.25
C ARG A 140 -16.99 1.91 1.31
N GLU A 141 -16.86 2.47 2.51
CA GLU A 141 -16.62 3.90 2.72
C GLU A 141 -15.30 4.33 2.07
N VAL A 142 -14.21 3.61 2.35
CA VAL A 142 -12.89 3.93 1.78
C VAL A 142 -12.87 3.72 0.26
N ARG A 143 -13.61 2.74 -0.28
CA ARG A 143 -13.72 2.55 -1.73
C ARG A 143 -14.39 3.76 -2.40
N GLN A 144 -15.49 4.25 -1.84
CA GLN A 144 -16.18 5.46 -2.33
C GLN A 144 -15.28 6.70 -2.24
N GLN A 145 -14.53 6.83 -1.15
CA GLN A 145 -13.55 7.90 -0.99
C GLN A 145 -12.48 7.83 -2.09
N VAL A 146 -11.87 6.66 -2.31
CA VAL A 146 -10.82 6.47 -3.32
C VAL A 146 -11.36 6.71 -4.73
N GLU A 147 -12.59 6.27 -5.04
CA GLU A 147 -13.24 6.57 -6.32
C GLU A 147 -13.44 8.07 -6.53
N ALA A 148 -13.76 8.84 -5.47
CA ALA A 148 -13.86 10.29 -5.55
C ALA A 148 -12.49 10.94 -5.79
N LEU A 149 -11.44 10.48 -5.10
CA LEU A 149 -10.06 10.95 -5.29
C LEU A 149 -9.55 10.63 -6.70
N ASP A 150 -9.86 9.44 -7.22
CA ASP A 150 -9.50 9.03 -8.58
C ASP A 150 -10.24 9.88 -9.63
N ARG A 151 -11.50 10.24 -9.40
CA ARG A 151 -12.21 11.20 -10.30
C ARG A 151 -11.54 12.55 -10.29
N ARG A 152 -11.18 13.05 -9.11
CA ARG A 152 -10.45 14.30 -8.93
C ARG A 152 -9.15 14.24 -9.74
N LEU A 153 -8.30 13.24 -9.49
CA LEU A 153 -7.00 13.11 -10.18
C LEU A 153 -7.14 13.14 -11.70
N ARG A 154 -8.15 12.45 -12.26
CA ARG A 154 -8.40 12.45 -13.71
C ARG A 154 -8.65 13.82 -14.32
N GLU A 155 -9.07 14.82 -13.54
CA GLU A 155 -9.28 16.18 -14.04
C GLU A 155 -7.98 16.90 -14.43
N ILE A 156 -6.86 16.49 -13.80
CA ILE A 156 -5.55 17.10 -14.00
C ILE A 156 -4.52 16.09 -14.52
N TRP A 157 -4.89 14.85 -14.79
CA TRP A 157 -3.94 13.78 -15.09
C TRP A 157 -3.65 13.64 -16.58
N GLN A 158 -2.38 13.48 -16.92
CA GLN A 158 -1.92 13.15 -18.28
C GLN A 158 -1.22 11.79 -18.31
N PRO A 159 -1.57 10.89 -19.25
CA PRO A 159 -0.90 9.61 -19.40
C PRO A 159 0.55 9.77 -19.88
N THR A 160 1.41 8.86 -19.42
CA THR A 160 2.78 8.62 -19.87
C THR A 160 2.97 7.16 -20.26
N ASP A 161 4.00 6.85 -21.04
CA ASP A 161 4.24 5.47 -21.51
C ASP A 161 4.92 4.57 -20.48
N HIS A 162 5.55 5.17 -19.46
CA HIS A 162 6.32 4.48 -18.44
C HIS A 162 5.71 4.70 -17.06
N PRO A 163 5.80 3.71 -16.16
CA PRO A 163 5.33 3.89 -14.80
C PRO A 163 6.20 4.90 -14.05
N VAL A 164 5.56 5.71 -13.20
CA VAL A 164 6.23 6.74 -12.37
C VAL A 164 6.98 6.16 -11.16
N ILE A 165 6.84 4.86 -10.90
CA ILE A 165 7.56 4.14 -9.84
C ILE A 165 8.38 2.99 -10.43
N ARG A 166 9.46 2.64 -9.72
CA ARG A 166 10.26 1.44 -10.00
C ARG A 166 9.39 0.18 -9.95
N ASP A 167 9.66 -0.74 -10.88
CA ASP A 167 8.96 -2.03 -11.02
C ASP A 167 7.45 -1.87 -11.26
N GLY A 168 6.99 -0.67 -11.68
CA GLY A 168 5.58 -0.42 -11.95
C GLY A 168 5.02 -1.22 -13.13
N GLU A 169 5.89 -1.70 -14.03
CA GLU A 169 5.52 -2.47 -15.24
C GLU A 169 4.80 -3.79 -14.93
N GLN A 170 4.91 -4.29 -13.71
CA GLN A 170 4.21 -5.50 -13.26
C GLN A 170 2.70 -5.29 -13.03
N TYR A 171 2.25 -4.04 -12.98
CA TYR A 171 0.85 -3.70 -12.69
C TYR A 171 0.06 -3.51 -13.98
N ASP A 172 -1.17 -4.01 -14.01
CA ASP A 172 -2.02 -3.82 -15.18
C ASP A 172 -2.39 -2.34 -15.36
N ARG A 173 -2.10 -1.77 -16.54
CA ARG A 173 -2.32 -0.34 -16.83
C ARG A 173 -3.79 0.08 -16.75
N SER A 174 -4.73 -0.82 -17.04
CA SER A 174 -6.16 -0.48 -16.97
C SER A 174 -6.62 -0.33 -15.52
N GLN A 175 -6.13 -1.20 -14.64
CA GLN A 175 -6.47 -1.19 -13.22
C GLN A 175 -5.65 -0.15 -12.43
N TYR A 176 -4.38 0.04 -12.78
CA TYR A 176 -3.41 0.90 -12.10
C TYR A 176 -3.03 2.11 -12.95
N TRP A 177 -3.99 2.68 -13.69
CA TRP A 177 -3.77 3.78 -14.64
C TRP A 177 -2.96 4.95 -14.07
N TRP A 178 -3.17 5.31 -12.79
CA TRP A 178 -2.47 6.39 -12.08
C TRP A 178 -0.97 6.13 -11.91
N LEU A 179 -0.47 4.91 -12.10
CA LEU A 179 0.97 4.62 -12.20
C LEU A 179 1.58 5.12 -13.50
N TYR A 180 0.79 5.28 -14.56
CA TYR A 180 1.26 5.48 -15.94
C TYR A 180 0.93 6.88 -16.45
N GLY A 181 1.22 7.88 -15.63
CA GLY A 181 1.00 9.28 -15.94
C GLY A 181 1.16 10.15 -14.72
N GLU A 182 1.07 11.45 -14.92
CA GLU A 182 1.35 12.47 -13.91
C GLU A 182 0.30 13.58 -13.95
N PRO A 183 0.03 14.24 -12.83
CA PRO A 183 -0.81 15.43 -12.81
C PRO A 183 -0.07 16.58 -13.51
N LYS A 184 -0.77 17.26 -14.41
CA LYS A 184 -0.32 18.49 -15.04
C LYS A 184 -1.11 19.68 -14.53
N PRO A 185 -0.46 20.85 -14.41
CA PRO A 185 -1.16 22.10 -14.19
C PRO A 185 -2.28 22.24 -15.22
N ARG A 186 -3.46 22.68 -14.77
CA ARG A 186 -4.54 23.03 -15.70
C ARG A 186 -4.03 24.21 -16.53
N ALA A 187 -3.92 24.04 -17.85
CA ALA A 187 -3.63 25.15 -18.73
C ALA A 187 -4.76 26.19 -18.58
N GLU A 188 -4.40 27.43 -18.23
CA GLU A 188 -5.32 28.58 -18.16
C GLU A 188 -5.95 28.88 -19.53
#